data_AF-A0A7W0H766-F1
#
_entry.id   AF-A0A7W0H766-F1
#
_cell.length_a   1.000
_cell.length_b   1.000
_cell.length_c   1.000
_cell.angle_alpha   90.00
_cell.angle_beta   90.00
_cell.angle_gamma   90.00
#
_symmetry.space_group_name_H-M   'P 1'
#
loop_
_entity.id
_entity.type
_entity.pdbx_description
1 polymer ?
#
loop_
_entity_poly.entity_id
_entity_poly.type
_entity_poly.pdbx_seq_one_letter_code
_entity_poly.pdbx_strand_id
1 'polypeptide(L)'
;MVGAGAAAAPLSTRRLDREPSGLIARALHEAMEQNLAIVDRVRAVADRNDATRGQVALPWPLARYDLVVPIPGTRRVERLTENAGAATARGRPPDSGTPPCPSCARSPRRSRSPR
;
A
#
# COMPACT_ATOMS: atom_id res chain seq x y z
N MET A 1 -29.08 42.47 1.54
CA MET A 1 -29.50 41.56 0.46
C MET A 1 -28.46 40.44 0.37
N VAL A 2 -28.73 39.31 1.02
CA VAL A 2 -27.81 38.16 1.15
C VAL A 2 -28.03 37.26 -0.07
N GLY A 3 -26.95 36.90 -0.79
CA GLY A 3 -27.02 36.10 -2.01
C GLY A 3 -26.00 34.97 -2.03
N ALA A 4 -26.51 33.75 -1.79
CA ALA A 4 -26.04 32.44 -2.25
C ALA A 4 -24.59 32.02 -1.96
N GLY A 5 -24.39 31.40 -0.79
CA GLY A 5 -23.29 30.46 -0.59
C GLY A 5 -23.48 29.22 -1.45
N ALA A 6 -22.47 28.88 -2.26
CA ALA A 6 -22.41 27.63 -3.00
C ALA A 6 -22.33 26.46 -2.00
N ALA A 7 -23.44 25.73 -1.87
CA ALA A 7 -23.48 24.50 -1.09
C ALA A 7 -22.60 23.44 -1.76
N ALA A 8 -21.43 23.17 -1.18
CA ALA A 8 -20.64 22.00 -1.53
C ALA A 8 -21.47 20.75 -1.23
N ALA A 9 -21.72 19.92 -2.25
CA ALA A 9 -22.38 18.64 -2.08
C ALA A 9 -21.58 17.77 -1.09
N PRO A 10 -22.22 17.11 -0.11
CA PRO A 10 -21.50 16.29 0.84
C PRO A 10 -20.81 15.14 0.11
N LEU A 11 -19.51 14.96 0.35
CA LEU A 11 -18.77 13.78 -0.07
C LEU A 11 -19.51 12.56 0.51
N SER A 12 -20.07 11.74 -0.36
CA SER A 12 -20.80 10.53 -0.01
C SER A 12 -19.91 9.60 0.83
N THR A 13 -20.08 9.58 2.14
CA THR A 13 -19.55 8.53 3.03
C THR A 13 -20.40 7.27 2.88
N ARG A 14 -20.36 6.65 1.70
CA ARG A 14 -20.86 5.27 1.59
C ARG A 14 -19.94 4.41 2.43
N ARG A 15 -20.43 4.01 3.59
CA ARG A 15 -19.77 3.03 4.45
C ARG A 15 -19.69 1.73 3.65
N LEU A 16 -18.48 1.17 3.54
CA LEU A 16 -18.23 -0.14 2.93
C LEU A 16 -18.72 -1.23 3.90
N ASP A 17 -20.03 -1.31 4.11
CA ASP A 17 -20.70 -2.31 4.98
C ASP A 17 -20.98 -3.61 4.21
N ARG A 18 -20.28 -3.83 3.10
CA ARG A 18 -20.56 -4.96 2.23
C ARG A 18 -19.83 -6.17 2.76
N GLU A 19 -20.57 -7.11 3.32
CA GLU A 19 -20.05 -8.44 3.64
C GLU A 19 -19.36 -9.01 2.39
N PRO A 20 -18.09 -9.46 2.50
CA PRO A 20 -17.38 -10.01 1.37
C PRO A 20 -18.16 -11.21 0.85
N SER A 21 -18.34 -11.29 -0.47
CA SER A 21 -18.97 -12.47 -1.07
C SER A 21 -18.18 -13.73 -0.64
N GLY A 22 -18.87 -14.86 -0.45
CA GLY A 22 -18.25 -16.08 0.06
C GLY A 22 -17.01 -16.55 -0.70
N LEU A 23 -16.91 -16.20 -2.00
CA LEU A 23 -15.73 -16.42 -2.83
C LEU A 23 -14.51 -15.60 -2.40
N ILE A 24 -14.69 -14.32 -2.05
CA ILE A 24 -13.61 -13.45 -1.54
C ILE A 24 -13.16 -13.95 -0.17
N ALA A 25 -14.10 -14.34 0.70
CA ALA A 25 -13.79 -14.86 2.02
C ALA A 25 -12.98 -16.18 1.95
N ARG A 26 -13.37 -17.11 1.08
CA ARG A 26 -12.62 -18.35 0.79
C ARG A 26 -11.23 -18.07 0.24
N ALA A 27 -11.11 -17.19 -0.74
CA ALA A 27 -9.81 -16.81 -1.32
C ALA A 27 -8.90 -16.13 -0.29
N LEU A 28 -9.45 -15.30 0.61
CA LEU A 28 -8.70 -14.69 1.71
C LEU A 28 -8.19 -15.74 2.70
N HIS A 29 -9.00 -16.77 2.97
CA HIS A 29 -8.62 -17.88 3.84
C HIS A 29 -7.48 -18.70 3.25
N GLU A 30 -7.56 -19.07 1.97
CA GLU A 30 -6.49 -19.79 1.26
C GLU A 30 -5.21 -18.97 1.13
N ALA A 31 -5.32 -17.65 0.94
CA ALA A 31 -4.17 -16.75 0.88
C ALA A 31 -3.51 -16.50 2.24
N MET A 32 -4.14 -16.86 3.37
CA MET A 32 -3.66 -16.54 4.71
C MET A 32 -2.29 -17.19 4.99
N GLU A 33 -2.16 -18.49 4.73
CA GLU A 33 -0.89 -19.24 4.95
C GLU A 33 0.27 -18.64 4.14
N GLN A 34 0.01 -18.25 2.89
CA GLN A 34 1.02 -17.63 2.04
C GLN A 34 1.42 -16.24 2.57
N ASN A 35 0.46 -15.47 3.05
CA ASN A 35 0.72 -14.17 3.64
C ASN A 35 1.52 -14.29 4.94
N LEU A 36 1.26 -15.32 5.76
CA LEU A 36 2.03 -15.59 6.97
C LEU A 36 3.49 -15.88 6.65
N ALA A 37 3.75 -16.71 5.63
CA ALA A 37 5.12 -16.97 5.18
C ALA A 37 5.86 -15.70 4.72
N ILE A 38 5.15 -14.75 4.09
CA ILE A 38 5.71 -13.44 3.72
C ILE A 38 6.01 -12.61 4.98
N VAL A 39 5.08 -12.56 5.93
CA VAL A 39 5.26 -11.84 7.20
C VAL A 39 6.47 -12.37 7.96
N ASP A 40 6.69 -13.68 7.98
CA ASP A 40 7.84 -14.28 8.67
C ASP A 40 9.18 -13.89 8.03
N ARG A 41 9.23 -13.76 6.70
CA ARG A 41 10.42 -13.22 6.02
C ARG A 41 10.67 -11.75 6.39
N VAL A 42 9.61 -10.95 6.45
CA VAL A 42 9.71 -9.53 6.87
C VAL A 42 10.21 -9.44 8.31
N ARG A 43 9.73 -10.30 9.21
CA ARG A 43 10.23 -10.40 10.59
C ARG A 43 11.72 -10.72 10.64
N ALA A 44 12.17 -11.75 9.93
CA ALA A 44 13.58 -12.10 9.91
C ALA A 44 14.50 -11.00 9.33
N VAL A 45 14.00 -10.18 8.41
CA VAL A 45 14.72 -8.98 7.93
C VAL A 45 14.74 -7.89 8.99
N ALA A 46 13.60 -7.63 9.63
CA ALA A 46 13.48 -6.62 10.69
C ALA A 46 14.43 -6.92 11.86
N ASP A 47 14.44 -8.17 12.33
CA ASP A 47 15.26 -8.62 13.45
C ASP A 47 16.77 -8.48 13.15
N ARG A 48 17.19 -8.76 11.90
CA ARG A 48 18.60 -8.60 11.48
C ARG A 48 19.07 -7.14 11.41
N ASN A 49 18.15 -6.20 11.29
CA ASN A 49 18.45 -4.78 11.09
C ASN A 49 18.07 -3.91 12.30
N ASP A 50 17.67 -4.53 13.42
CA ASP A 50 17.13 -3.83 14.60
C ASP A 50 16.04 -2.80 14.22
N ALA A 51 15.21 -3.18 13.26
CA ALA A 51 14.20 -2.33 12.65
C ALA A 51 12.80 -2.88 12.95
N THR A 52 11.78 -2.03 12.87
CA THR A 52 10.41 -2.52 12.96
C THR A 52 9.93 -3.09 11.62
N ARG A 53 8.92 -3.96 11.67
CA ARG A 53 8.31 -4.54 10.47
C ARG A 53 7.78 -3.46 9.52
N GLY A 54 7.23 -2.37 10.07
CA GLY A 54 6.78 -1.20 9.29
C GLY A 54 7.94 -0.51 8.59
N GLN A 55 9.07 -0.36 9.28
CA GLN A 55 10.30 0.22 8.72
C GLN A 55 10.93 -0.63 7.61
N VAL A 56 10.68 -1.94 7.59
CA VAL A 56 11.09 -2.82 6.49
C VAL A 56 10.08 -2.81 5.33
N ALA A 57 8.78 -2.81 5.63
CA ALA A 57 7.73 -2.94 4.63
C ALA A 57 7.45 -1.64 3.85
N LEU A 58 7.46 -0.49 4.50
CA LEU A 58 7.11 0.80 3.89
C LEU A 58 8.10 1.26 2.80
N PRO A 59 9.43 1.05 2.92
CA PRO A 59 10.38 1.44 1.88
C PRO A 59 10.42 0.50 0.68
N TRP A 60 9.90 -0.73 0.82
CA TRP A 60 9.90 -1.72 -0.24
C TRP A 60 9.28 -1.25 -1.57
N PRO A 61 8.09 -0.61 -1.61
CA PRO A 61 7.55 -0.07 -2.85
C PRO A 61 8.37 1.10 -3.37
N LEU A 62 8.91 1.96 -2.48
CA LEU A 62 9.77 3.10 -2.85
C LEU A 62 11.05 2.64 -3.54
N ALA A 63 11.56 1.46 -3.20
CA ALA A 63 12.73 0.87 -3.85
C ALA A 63 12.42 0.23 -5.21
N ARG A 64 11.14 0.06 -5.57
CA ARG A 64 10.69 -0.67 -6.78
C ARG A 64 10.03 0.23 -7.82
N TYR A 65 9.47 1.37 -7.41
CA TYR A 65 8.69 2.24 -8.27
C TYR A 65 9.09 3.70 -8.02
N ASP A 66 9.34 4.45 -9.10
CA ASP A 66 9.81 5.84 -9.01
C ASP A 66 8.73 6.83 -8.52
N LEU A 67 7.45 6.50 -8.74
CA LEU A 67 6.30 7.37 -8.45
C LEU A 67 5.29 6.69 -7.54
N VAL A 68 5.76 6.19 -6.39
CA VAL A 68 4.90 5.63 -5.35
C VAL A 68 5.15 6.35 -4.03
N VAL A 69 4.08 6.62 -3.27
CA VAL A 69 4.17 7.16 -1.92
C VAL A 69 3.29 6.30 -1.01
N PRO A 70 3.85 5.55 -0.05
CA PRO A 70 3.05 4.81 0.91
C PRO A 70 2.32 5.78 1.85
N ILE A 71 1.01 5.57 2.05
CA ILE A 71 0.18 6.37 2.96
C ILE A 71 -0.20 5.48 4.14
N PRO A 72 0.67 5.34 5.17
CA PRO A 72 0.38 4.50 6.31
C PRO A 72 -0.76 5.09 7.13
N GLY A 73 -1.90 4.39 7.17
CA GLY A 73 -3.00 4.72 8.07
C GLY A 73 -2.67 4.30 9.50
N THR A 74 -2.65 5.25 10.43
CA THR A 74 -2.51 4.97 11.87
C THR A 74 -3.45 5.85 12.67
N ARG A 75 -3.89 5.34 13.83
CA ARG A 75 -4.66 6.09 14.85
C ARG A 75 -3.84 6.41 16.10
N ARG A 76 -2.58 5.96 16.16
CA ARG A 76 -1.69 6.09 17.32
C ARG A 76 -0.45 6.88 16.94
N VAL A 77 -0.05 7.80 17.82
CA VAL A 77 1.09 8.71 17.59
C VAL A 77 2.40 7.92 17.58
N GLU A 78 2.55 6.92 18.44
CA GLU A 78 3.76 6.09 18.51
C GLU A 78 4.01 5.38 17.17
N ARG A 79 2.92 4.92 16.53
CA ARG A 79 2.98 4.28 15.22
C ARG A 79 3.24 5.28 14.10
N LEU A 80 2.81 6.52 14.23
CA LEU A 80 3.17 7.57 13.29
C LEU A 80 4.68 7.82 13.33
N THR A 81 5.25 7.96 14.53
CA THR A 81 6.69 8.15 14.73
C THR A 81 7.50 6.96 14.20
N GLU A 82 7.08 5.74 14.51
CA GLU A 82 7.70 4.51 14.00
C GLU A 82 7.68 4.45 12.46
N ASN A 83 6.53 4.71 11.84
CA ASN A 83 6.34 4.70 10.39
C ASN A 83 7.14 5.81 9.71
N ALA A 84 7.27 6.99 10.33
CA ALA A 84 8.10 8.08 9.82
C ALA A 84 9.58 7.68 9.75
N GLY A 85 10.05 6.91 10.73
CA GLY A 85 11.41 6.35 10.74
C GLY A 85 11.71 5.40 9.56
N ALA A 86 10.68 4.89 8.87
CA ALA A 86 10.87 4.08 7.67
C ALA A 86 11.50 4.86 6.52
N ALA A 87 11.30 6.18 6.44
CA ALA A 87 11.88 7.00 5.36
C ALA A 87 13.42 6.99 5.35
N THR A 88 14.04 6.74 6.50
CA THR A 88 15.50 6.67 6.66
C THR A 88 16.03 5.23 6.72
N ALA A 89 15.15 4.23 6.80
CA ALA A 89 15.53 2.82 6.83
C ALA A 89 16.03 2.40 5.45
N ARG A 90 17.34 2.16 5.32
CA ARG A 90 17.95 1.67 4.07
C ARG A 90 17.71 0.17 3.96
N GLY A 91 17.01 -0.26 2.92
CA GLY A 91 16.84 -1.68 2.61
C GLY A 91 16.29 -1.90 1.21
N ARG A 92 17.18 -2.05 0.22
CA ARG A 92 16.81 -2.67 -1.06
C ARG A 92 16.85 -4.19 -0.85
N PRO A 93 15.74 -4.93 -0.96
CA PRO A 93 15.80 -6.37 -0.88
C PRO A 93 16.56 -6.93 -2.11
N PRO A 94 17.37 -7.99 -1.94
CA PRO A 94 18.31 -8.50 -2.95
C PRO A 94 17.68 -9.16 -4.20
N ASP A 95 16.36 -9.04 -4.40
CA ASP A 95 15.60 -9.69 -5.48
C ASP A 95 14.66 -8.74 -6.24
N SER A 96 14.81 -7.41 -6.07
CA SER A 96 13.97 -6.40 -6.72
C SER A 96 14.35 -6.14 -8.19
N GLY A 97 14.40 -7.18 -9.02
CA GLY A 97 14.22 -6.96 -10.46
C GLY A 97 12.86 -6.30 -10.66
N THR A 98 12.78 -5.22 -11.43
CA THR A 98 11.50 -4.53 -11.67
C THR A 98 10.51 -5.52 -12.29
N PRO A 99 9.46 -5.98 -11.57
CA PRO A 99 8.44 -6.75 -12.24
C PRO A 99 7.72 -5.80 -13.20
N PRO A 100 7.47 -6.19 -14.47
CA PRO A 100 6.66 -5.36 -15.34
C PRO A 100 5.34 -5.07 -14.63
N CYS A 101 4.94 -3.80 -14.61
CA CYS A 101 3.72 -3.39 -13.95
C CYS A 101 2.56 -4.28 -14.42
N PRO A 102 1.86 -5.03 -13.54
CA PRO A 102 0.90 -6.06 -13.95
C PRO A 102 -0.31 -5.49 -14.70
N SER A 103 -0.60 -4.19 -14.54
CA SER A 103 -1.61 -3.48 -15.33
C SER A 103 -1.12 -3.16 -16.76
N CYS A 104 0.19 -2.95 -16.95
CA CYS A 104 0.79 -2.70 -18.27
C CYS A 104 0.82 -3.95 -19.15
N ALA A 105 0.82 -5.16 -18.57
CA ALA A 105 0.76 -6.42 -19.32
C ALA A 105 -0.66 -6.75 -19.86
N ARG A 106 -1.72 -6.17 -19.27
CA ARG A 106 -3.13 -6.46 -19.63
C ARG A 106 -3.83 -5.37 -20.43
N SER A 107 -3.28 -4.16 -20.52
CA SER A 107 -3.91 -3.07 -21.25
C SER A 107 -3.38 -3.01 -22.68
N PRO A 108 -4.21 -3.13 -23.74
CA PRO A 108 -3.80 -2.74 -25.07
C PRO A 108 -3.43 -1.25 -24.99
N ARG A 109 -2.20 -0.90 -25.38
CA ARG A 109 -1.69 0.47 -25.30
C ARG A 109 -2.70 1.41 -25.95
N ARG A 110 -3.38 2.26 -25.17
CA ARG A 110 -4.01 3.46 -25.73
C ARG A 110 -2.84 4.34 -26.17
N SER A 111 -2.59 4.36 -27.47
CA SER A 111 -1.67 5.30 -28.10
C SER A 111 -1.99 6.69 -27.58
N ARG A 112 -0.99 7.34 -26.99
CA ARG A 112 -1.07 8.78 -26.74
C ARG A 112 -1.08 9.44 -28.11
N SER A 113 -2.18 10.10 -28.50
CA SER A 113 -2.14 11.04 -29.62
C SER A 113 -1.12 12.14 -29.31
N PRO A 114 -0.21 12.48 -30.24
CA PRO A 114 0.58 13.69 -30.10
C PRO A 114 -0.35 14.91 -30.23
N ARG A 115 -0.10 15.92 -29.40
CA ARG A 115 -0.68 17.26 -29.56
C ARG A 115 0.05 17.99 -30.67
#